data_AF-A0A2I0GWU2-F1
#
_entry.id   AF-A0A2I0GWU2-F1
#
_cell.length_a   1.000
_cell.length_b   1.000
_cell.length_c   1.000
_cell.angle_alpha   90.00
_cell.angle_beta   90.00
_cell.angle_gamma   90.00
#
_symmetry.space_group_name_H-M   'P 1'
#
loop_
_entity.id
_entity.type
_entity.pdbx_description
1 polymer ?
#
loop_
_entity_poly.entity_id
_entity_poly.type
_entity_poly.pdbx_seq_one_letter_code
_entity_poly.pdbx_strand_id
1 'polypeptide(L)'
;MIVRKHIEYNLKQLNKLYLETTDYKKQLYYSKLAILELCGWIEESMDNIIQMCANRLLRLQATKTHVQKQVIDRNYGFDYKNHFLKMLSSVIGFMNIERLE
;
A
#
# COMPACT_ATOMS: atom_id res chain seq x y z
N MET A 1 1.90 -10.37 -1.47
CA MET A 1 0.92 -10.48 -0.37
C MET A 1 1.61 -10.08 0.91
N ILE A 2 1.29 -8.92 1.45
CA ILE A 2 1.80 -8.54 2.76
C ILE A 2 1.03 -9.39 3.75
N VAL A 3 1.75 -10.28 4.43
CA VAL A 3 1.12 -11.17 5.39
C VAL A 3 0.72 -10.29 6.57
N ARG A 4 -0.58 -10.09 6.79
CA ARG A 4 -1.14 -9.40 7.97
C ARG A 4 -0.41 -9.78 9.28
N LYS A 5 0.08 -11.02 9.38
CA LYS A 5 0.87 -11.52 10.50
C LYS A 5 2.16 -10.71 10.77
N HIS A 6 2.81 -10.15 9.74
CA HIS A 6 4.03 -9.36 9.90
C HIS A 6 3.75 -8.00 10.55
N ILE A 7 2.79 -7.23 10.05
CA ILE A 7 2.40 -5.96 10.70
C ILE A 7 1.88 -6.21 12.12
N GLU A 8 1.04 -7.23 12.31
CA GLU A 8 0.49 -7.53 13.63
C GLU A 8 1.59 -7.92 14.63
N TYR A 9 2.60 -8.68 14.17
CA TYR A 9 3.78 -8.99 14.97
C TYR A 9 4.57 -7.73 15.32
N ASN A 10 4.89 -6.88 14.34
CA ASN A 10 5.67 -5.66 14.55
C ASN A 10 4.97 -4.69 15.51
N LEU A 11 3.67 -4.45 15.32
CA LEU A 11 2.88 -3.60 16.22
C LEU A 11 2.80 -4.17 17.64
N LYS A 12 2.68 -5.51 17.80
CA LYS A 12 2.74 -6.15 19.13
C LYS A 12 4.11 -5.97 19.80
N GLN A 13 5.20 -6.08 19.05
CA GLN A 13 6.55 -5.84 19.59
C GLN A 13 6.72 -4.37 19.99
N LEU A 14 6.28 -3.42 19.16
CA LEU A 14 6.33 -1.99 19.48
C LEU A 14 5.51 -1.65 20.71
N ASN A 15 4.31 -2.23 20.85
CA ASN A 15 3.48 -2.06 22.03
C ASN A 15 4.14 -2.65 23.29
N LYS A 16 4.76 -3.82 23.18
CA LYS A 16 5.53 -4.41 24.29
C LYS A 16 6.65 -3.48 24.74
N LEU A 17 7.47 -2.98 23.80
CA LEU A 17 8.57 -2.05 24.09
C LEU A 17 8.08 -0.73 24.69
N TYR A 18 6.91 -0.24 24.25
CA TYR A 18 6.25 0.93 24.83
C TYR A 18 5.88 0.73 26.30
N LEU A 19 5.30 -0.42 26.65
CA LEU A 19 4.86 -0.73 28.01
C LEU A 19 6.03 -1.03 28.96
N GLU A 20 7.11 -1.62 28.45
CA GLU A 20 8.29 -1.99 29.27
C GLU A 20 9.21 -0.80 29.58
N THR A 21 9.13 0.29 28.82
CA THR A 21 10.01 1.44 29.01
C THR A 21 9.39 2.51 29.92
N THR A 22 10.19 3.05 30.83
CA THR A 22 9.83 4.22 31.67
C THR A 22 10.32 5.55 31.09
N ASP A 23 11.13 5.51 30.03
CA ASP A 23 11.63 6.71 29.35
C ASP A 23 10.58 7.26 28.39
N TYR A 24 10.04 8.43 28.72
CA TYR A 24 9.03 9.13 27.93
C TYR A 24 9.45 9.36 26.47
N LYS A 25 10.74 9.62 26.20
CA LYS A 25 11.22 9.83 24.82
C LYS A 25 11.11 8.54 24.01
N LYS A 26 11.45 7.39 24.62
CA LYS A 26 11.32 6.08 23.97
C LYS A 26 9.86 5.72 23.72
N GLN A 27 8.97 5.98 24.67
CA GLN A 27 7.52 5.80 24.50
C GLN A 27 6.99 6.60 23.30
N LEU A 28 7.41 7.87 23.16
CA LEU A 28 7.06 8.70 22.02
C LEU A 28 7.59 8.12 20.70
N TYR A 29 8.84 7.64 20.67
CA TYR A 29 9.41 7.05 19.46
C TYR A 29 8.71 5.75 19.06
N TYR A 30 8.41 4.86 19.99
CA TYR A 30 7.66 3.63 19.68
C TYR A 30 6.27 3.92 19.15
N SER A 31 5.59 4.95 19.69
CA SER A 31 4.28 5.40 19.19
C SER A 31 4.38 5.89 17.75
N LYS A 32 5.40 6.70 17.43
CA LYS A 32 5.65 7.19 16.06
C LYS A 32 5.99 6.06 15.09
N LEU A 33 6.82 5.10 15.52
CA LEU A 33 7.15 3.92 14.72
C LEU A 33 5.92 3.05 14.43
N ALA A 34 5.03 2.88 15.40
CA ALA A 34 3.79 2.13 15.21
C ALA A 34 2.88 2.78 14.15
N ILE A 35 2.81 4.12 14.14
CA ILE A 35 2.09 4.86 13.11
C ILE A 35 2.74 4.65 11.74
N LEU A 36 4.06 4.78 11.63
CA LEU A 36 4.78 4.57 10.36
C LEU A 36 4.57 3.16 9.81
N GLU A 37 4.65 2.14 10.67
CA GLU A 37 4.41 0.74 10.30
C GLU A 37 2.98 0.53 9.76
N LEU A 38 1.99 1.09 10.45
CA LEU A 38 0.59 1.01 10.02
C LEU A 38 0.37 1.74 8.68
N CYS A 39 0.90 2.95 8.55
CA CYS A 39 0.79 3.75 7.32
C CYS A 39 1.41 3.02 6.12
N GLY A 40 2.62 2.48 6.27
CA GLY A 40 3.28 1.71 5.22
C GLY A 40 2.46 0.48 4.81
N TRP A 41 1.91 -0.25 5.77
CA TRP A 41 1.05 -1.40 5.47
C TRP A 41 -0.23 -1.04 4.71
N ILE A 42 -0.87 0.09 5.03
CA ILE A 42 -2.06 0.56 4.30
C ILE A 42 -1.69 0.89 2.85
N GLU A 43 -0.60 1.63 2.65
CA GLU A 43 -0.10 2.01 1.33
C GLU A 43 0.18 0.78 0.46
N GLU A 44 1.02 -0.13 0.94
CA GLU A 44 1.34 -1.32 0.17
C GLU A 44 0.11 -2.23 -0.03
N SER A 45 -0.87 -2.23 0.88
CA SER A 45 -2.12 -2.98 0.70
C SER A 45 -2.96 -2.39 -0.44
N MET A 46 -3.04 -1.06 -0.52
CA MET A 46 -3.70 -0.37 -1.63
C MET A 46 -3.03 -0.69 -2.97
N ASP A 47 -1.70 -0.63 -3.03
CA ASP A 47 -0.91 -0.97 -4.21
C ASP A 47 -1.16 -2.42 -4.67
N ASN A 48 -1.15 -3.36 -3.72
CA ASN A 48 -1.44 -4.77 -4.01
C ASN A 48 -2.85 -4.97 -4.59
N ILE A 49 -3.87 -4.27 -4.07
CA ILE A 49 -5.24 -4.33 -4.60
C ILE A 49 -5.25 -3.87 -6.07
N ILE A 50 -4.63 -2.73 -6.37
CA ILE A 50 -4.55 -2.22 -7.74
C ILE A 50 -3.81 -3.21 -8.65
N GLN A 51 -2.69 -3.78 -8.21
CA GLN A 51 -1.94 -4.74 -9.01
C GLN A 51 -2.77 -6.01 -9.29
N MET A 52 -3.53 -6.51 -8.29
CA MET A 52 -4.44 -7.63 -8.47
C MET A 52 -5.56 -7.30 -9.49
N CYS A 53 -6.14 -6.10 -9.40
CA CYS A 53 -7.12 -5.61 -10.37
C CYS A 53 -6.53 -5.54 -11.78
N ALA A 54 -5.35 -4.96 -11.94
CA ALA A 54 -4.66 -4.85 -13.23
C ALA A 54 -4.37 -6.22 -13.83
N ASN A 55 -3.87 -7.16 -13.02
CA ASN A 55 -3.58 -8.52 -13.46
C ASN A 55 -4.84 -9.28 -13.92
N ARG A 56 -5.98 -9.04 -13.28
CA ARG A 56 -7.27 -9.68 -13.56
C ARG A 56 -8.00 -9.06 -14.75
N LEU A 57 -7.98 -7.74 -14.89
CA LEU A 57 -8.81 -6.99 -15.84
C LEU A 57 -8.10 -6.71 -17.16
N LEU A 58 -6.79 -6.45 -17.13
CA LEU A 58 -6.01 -6.15 -18.33
C LEU A 58 -5.58 -7.44 -19.01
N ARG A 59 -5.57 -7.42 -20.34
CA ARG A 59 -5.19 -8.54 -21.20
C ARG A 59 -3.73 -8.42 -21.62
N LEU A 60 -3.30 -7.22 -22.03
CA LEU A 60 -1.97 -7.03 -22.60
C LEU A 60 -0.92 -6.92 -21.49
N GLN A 61 0.17 -7.66 -21.66
CA GLN A 61 1.29 -7.66 -20.70
C GLN A 61 1.99 -6.30 -20.65
N ALA A 62 2.02 -5.58 -21.79
CA ALA A 62 2.59 -4.24 -21.87
C ALA A 62 1.85 -3.26 -20.94
N THR A 63 0.51 -3.27 -20.97
CA THR A 63 -0.34 -2.42 -20.12
C THR A 63 -0.20 -2.77 -18.65
N LYS A 64 -0.15 -4.07 -18.29
CA LYS A 64 0.13 -4.50 -16.92
C LYS A 64 1.46 -3.97 -16.40
N THR A 65 2.49 -4.06 -17.24
CA THR A 65 3.83 -3.54 -16.92
C THR A 65 3.83 -2.02 -16.78
N HIS A 66 3.05 -1.33 -17.62
CA HIS A 66 2.89 0.12 -17.52
C HIS A 66 2.19 0.52 -16.22
N VAL A 67 1.10 -0.14 -15.83
CA VAL A 67 0.40 0.12 -14.57
C VAL A 67 1.35 -0.09 -13.38
N GLN A 68 2.07 -1.20 -13.32
CA GLN A 68 3.03 -1.43 -12.24
C GLN A 68 4.06 -0.29 -12.16
N LYS A 69 4.77 -0.01 -13.26
CA LYS A 69 5.92 0.92 -13.24
C LYS A 69 5.57 2.40 -13.20
N GLN A 70 4.43 2.80 -13.75
CA GLN A 70 4.08 4.20 -13.97
C GLN A 70 2.93 4.67 -13.08
N VAL A 71 2.08 3.76 -12.62
CA VAL A 71 0.93 4.08 -11.78
C VAL A 71 1.20 3.71 -10.32
N ILE A 72 1.64 2.47 -10.06
CA ILE A 72 1.85 1.97 -8.69
C ILE A 72 3.20 2.42 -8.14
N ASP A 73 4.32 2.07 -8.79
CA ASP A 73 5.69 2.36 -8.27
C ASP A 73 6.00 3.86 -8.12
N ARG A 74 5.21 4.73 -8.76
CA ARG A 74 5.33 6.19 -8.69
C ARG A 74 4.37 6.84 -7.70
N ASN A 75 3.42 6.08 -7.17
CA ASN A 75 2.51 6.57 -6.16
C ASN A 75 3.23 6.59 -4.80
N TYR A 76 2.88 7.57 -3.98
CA TYR A 76 3.40 7.69 -2.62
C TYR A 76 2.26 8.12 -1.70
N GLY A 77 2.13 7.46 -0.56
CA GLY A 77 1.05 7.69 0.39
C GLY A 77 -0.24 6.95 0.07
N PHE A 78 -1.17 7.01 1.03
CA PHE A 78 -2.35 6.14 1.11
C PHE A 78 -3.68 6.90 1.18
N ASP A 79 -3.72 8.17 0.77
CA ASP A 79 -4.99 8.90 0.66
C ASP A 79 -5.90 8.25 -0.39
N TYR A 80 -7.14 7.99 0.01
CA TYR A 80 -8.08 7.27 -0.82
C TYR A 80 -8.39 8.02 -2.13
N LYS A 81 -8.60 9.33 -2.08
CA LYS A 81 -9.04 10.10 -3.25
C LYS A 81 -7.89 10.44 -4.18
N ASN A 82 -6.77 10.90 -3.61
CA ASN A 82 -5.64 11.43 -4.36
C ASN A 82 -4.73 10.32 -4.89
N HIS A 83 -4.64 9.19 -4.17
CA HIS A 83 -3.76 8.07 -4.53
C HIS A 83 -4.55 6.87 -5.03
N PHE A 84 -5.32 6.21 -4.16
CA PHE A 84 -5.97 4.94 -4.52
C PHE A 84 -6.98 5.05 -5.68
N LEU A 85 -7.91 6.00 -5.59
CA LEU A 85 -8.93 6.21 -6.61
C LEU A 85 -8.31 6.61 -7.95
N LYS A 86 -7.24 7.40 -7.93
CA LYS A 86 -6.49 7.79 -9.12
C LYS A 86 -5.87 6.55 -9.79
N MET A 87 -5.20 5.68 -9.04
CA MET A 87 -4.64 4.43 -9.56
C MET A 87 -5.72 3.51 -10.12
N LEU A 88 -6.84 3.35 -9.40
CA LEU A 88 -7.97 2.53 -9.85
C LEU A 88 -8.58 3.05 -11.16
N SER A 89 -8.75 4.38 -11.26
CA SER A 89 -9.27 5.04 -12.45
C SER A 89 -8.36 4.79 -13.66
N SER A 90 -7.04 4.82 -13.48
CA SER A 90 -6.09 4.47 -14.54
C SER A 90 -6.27 3.04 -15.04
N VAL A 91 -6.41 2.06 -14.14
CA VAL A 91 -6.65 0.66 -14.54
C VAL A 91 -7.95 0.50 -15.33
N ILE A 92 -9.03 1.14 -14.88
CA ILE A 92 -10.32 1.11 -15.60
C ILE A 92 -10.20 1.79 -16.97
N GLY A 93 -9.48 2.91 -17.05
CA GLY A 93 -9.21 3.61 -18.31
C GLY A 93 -8.47 2.71 -19.30
N PHE A 94 -7.37 2.10 -18.87
CA PHE A 94 -6.59 1.16 -19.68
C PHE A 94 -7.41 -0.06 -20.14
N MET A 95 -8.25 -0.61 -19.26
CA MET A 95 -9.15 -1.71 -19.64
C MET A 95 -10.08 -1.34 -20.79
N ASN A 96 -10.57 -0.10 -20.83
CA ASN A 96 -11.43 0.35 -21.92
C ASN A 96 -10.63 0.62 -23.20
N ILE A 97 -9.40 1.13 -23.10
CA ILE A 97 -8.51 1.31 -24.26
C ILE A 97 -8.20 -0.03 -24.92
N GLU A 98 -7.85 -1.06 -24.14
CA GLU A 98 -7.59 -2.42 -24.67
C GLU A 98 -8.82 -3.08 -25.32
N ARG A 99 -10.04 -2.56 -25.12
CA ARG A 99 -11.25 -3.06 -25.79
C ARG A 99 -11.51 -2.37 -27.12
N LEU A 100 -10.94 -1.19 -27.32
CA LEU A 100 -11.08 -0.40 -28.54
C LEU A 100 -10.00 -0.77 -29.57
N GLU A 101 -8.83 -1.21 -29.10
CA GLU A 101 -7.79 -1.86 -29.91
C GLU A 101 -8.16 -3.31 -30.28
#